data_AF-Q7SBV2-F1
#
_entry.id   AF-Q7SBV2-F1
#
_cell.length_a   1.000
_cell.length_b   1.000
_cell.length_c   1.000
_cell.angle_alpha   90.00
_cell.angle_beta   90.00
_cell.angle_gamma   90.00
#
_symmetry.space_group_name_H-M   'P 1'
#
loop_
_entity.id
_entity.type
_entity.pdbx_description
1 polymer ?
#
loop_
_entity_poly.entity_id
_entity_poly.type
_entity_poly.pdbx_seq_one_letter_code
_entity_poly.pdbx_strand_id
1 'polypeptide(L)'
;MANNHTQTPKDASFQEEERLEDALDYLNELHVQLQRLRSAIPRMFHPMAVKSSTPQNTFAAFSDAVQDTGKEIRQFKDTMLSSESEKVFNMANESRRANPMGIKPWRARDDPEWTTRKRRKLDNGLKQS
;
A
#
# COMPACT_ATOMS: atom_id res chain seq x y z
N MET A 1 27.59 -25.14 -27.27
CA MET A 1 28.26 -23.84 -27.07
C MET A 1 27.33 -23.01 -26.19
N ALA A 2 27.73 -22.75 -24.94
CA ALA A 2 26.89 -22.07 -23.95
C ALA A 2 26.91 -20.56 -24.21
N ASN A 3 25.73 -19.98 -24.44
CA ASN A 3 25.57 -18.56 -24.71
C ASN A 3 25.44 -17.82 -23.37
N ASN A 4 26.56 -17.41 -22.79
CA ASN A 4 26.58 -16.55 -21.60
C ASN A 4 26.14 -15.14 -22.00
N HIS A 5 24.88 -14.81 -21.76
CA HIS A 5 24.41 -13.43 -21.81
C HIS A 5 24.98 -12.72 -20.57
N THR A 6 26.10 -12.02 -20.75
CA THR A 6 26.62 -11.08 -19.76
C THR A 6 25.64 -9.92 -19.67
N GLN A 7 24.80 -9.92 -18.63
CA GLN A 7 23.97 -8.76 -18.28
C GLN A 7 24.89 -7.56 -18.07
N THR A 8 24.67 -6.48 -18.83
CA THR A 8 25.51 -5.29 -18.70
C THR A 8 25.18 -4.57 -17.38
N PRO A 9 26.13 -3.84 -16.77
CA PRO A 9 25.91 -3.16 -15.47
C PRO A 9 24.71 -2.21 -15.48
N LYS A 10 24.39 -1.64 -16.65
CA LYS A 10 23.27 -0.72 -16.85
C LYS A 10 21.92 -1.42 -16.75
N ASP A 11 21.80 -2.62 -17.30
CA ASP A 11 20.56 -3.40 -17.26
C ASP A 11 20.24 -3.86 -15.83
N ALA A 12 21.27 -4.19 -15.04
CA ALA A 12 21.12 -4.51 -13.62
C ALA A 12 20.63 -3.31 -12.79
N SER A 13 21.12 -2.09 -13.09
CA SER A 13 20.66 -0.88 -12.39
C SER A 13 19.20 -0.53 -12.65
N PHE A 14 18.72 -0.71 -13.90
CA PHE A 14 17.31 -0.47 -14.22
C PHE A 14 16.38 -1.50 -13.59
N GLN A 15 16.79 -2.77 -13.54
CA GLN A 15 15.99 -3.82 -12.88
C GLN A 15 15.88 -3.59 -11.37
N GLU A 16 16.93 -3.07 -10.74
CA GLU A 16 16.89 -2.70 -9.32
C GLU A 16 15.98 -1.50 -9.08
N GLU A 17 16.04 -0.48 -9.93
CA GLU A 17 15.15 0.68 -9.86
C GLU A 17 13.67 0.27 -9.99
N GLU A 18 13.32 -0.57 -10.96
CA GLU A 18 11.97 -1.10 -11.14
C GLU A 18 11.47 -1.86 -9.90
N ARG A 19 12.32 -2.72 -9.30
CA ARG A 19 11.99 -3.44 -8.06
C ARG A 19 11.74 -2.49 -6.88
N LEU A 20 12.52 -1.42 -6.78
CA LEU A 20 12.36 -0.41 -5.74
C LEU A 20 11.06 0.38 -5.94
N GLU A 21 10.71 0.72 -7.18
CA GLU A 21 9.43 1.37 -7.50
C GLU A 21 8.23 0.49 -7.12
N ASP A 22 8.25 -0.80 -7.47
CA ASP A 22 7.21 -1.75 -7.11
C ASP A 22 7.04 -1.87 -5.58
N ALA A 23 8.16 -1.93 -4.85
CA ALA A 23 8.14 -1.99 -3.40
C ALA A 23 7.60 -0.69 -2.76
N LEU A 24 7.91 0.46 -3.34
CA LEU A 24 7.38 1.76 -2.90
C LEU A 24 5.88 1.88 -3.14
N ASP A 25 5.40 1.42 -4.30
CA ASP A 25 3.97 1.36 -4.60
C ASP A 25 3.22 0.42 -3.65
N TYR A 26 3.80 -0.73 -3.33
CA TYR A 26 3.26 -1.65 -2.34
C TYR A 26 3.18 -1.00 -0.94
N LEU A 27 4.25 -0.34 -0.49
CA LEU A 27 4.26 0.37 0.80
C LEU A 27 3.23 1.50 0.85
N ASN A 28 3.02 2.21 -0.26
CA ASN A 28 1.99 3.25 -0.34
C ASN A 28 0.58 2.64 -0.18
N GLU A 29 0.30 1.52 -0.84
CA GLU A 29 -0.97 0.81 -0.67
C GLU A 29 -1.18 0.40 0.80
N LEU A 30 -0.17 -0.19 1.43
CA LEU A 30 -0.22 -0.58 2.84
C LEU A 30 -0.45 0.64 3.75
N HIS A 31 0.17 1.78 3.43
CA HIS A 31 -0.01 3.03 4.15
C HIS A 31 -1.44 3.55 4.05
N VAL A 32 -2.04 3.55 2.86
CA VAL A 32 -3.43 3.96 2.63
C VAL A 32 -4.39 3.08 3.43
N GLN A 33 -4.17 1.76 3.44
CA GLN A 33 -4.96 0.85 4.27
C GLN A 33 -4.83 1.17 5.77
N LEU A 34 -3.61 1.43 6.26
CA LEU A 34 -3.38 1.83 7.65
C LEU A 34 -4.08 3.16 8.00
N GLN A 35 -4.07 4.14 7.10
CA GLN A 35 -4.80 5.39 7.30
C GLN A 35 -6.30 5.15 7.43
N ARG A 36 -6.89 4.29 6.58
CA ARG A 36 -8.31 3.92 6.67
C ARG A 36 -8.66 3.28 8.01
N LEU A 37 -7.77 2.48 8.59
CA LEU A 37 -7.97 1.89 9.91
C LEU A 37 -8.08 2.93 11.04
N ARG A 38 -7.36 4.05 10.95
CA ARG A 38 -7.48 5.13 11.97
C ARG A 38 -8.89 5.69 12.05
N SER A 39 -9.65 5.64 10.94
CA SER A 39 -11.04 6.09 10.86
C SER A 39 -12.07 4.97 11.10
N ALA A 40 -11.64 3.74 11.39
CA ALA A 40 -12.51 2.57 11.50
C ALA A 40 -13.62 2.75 12.55
N ILE A 41 -13.25 3.07 13.78
CA ILE A 41 -14.22 3.26 14.88
C ILE A 41 -15.19 4.42 14.55
N PRO A 42 -14.73 5.64 14.17
CA PRO A 42 -15.65 6.69 13.75
C PRO A 42 -16.60 6.29 12.63
N ARG A 43 -16.15 5.51 11.64
CA ARG A 43 -16.99 5.04 10.52
C ARG A 43 -18.04 4.02 10.96
N MET A 44 -17.68 3.08 11.84
CA MET A 44 -18.63 2.13 12.39
C MET A 44 -19.77 2.83 13.14
N PHE A 45 -19.47 3.91 13.87
CA PHE A 45 -20.46 4.64 14.67
C PHE A 45 -21.18 5.75 13.89
N HIS A 46 -20.71 6.09 12.69
CA HIS A 46 -21.29 7.16 11.86
C HIS A 46 -22.81 7.02 11.67
N PRO A 47 -23.39 5.83 11.42
CA PRO A 47 -24.84 5.68 11.27
C PRO A 47 -25.66 6.11 12.49
N MET A 48 -25.09 6.04 13.70
CA MET A 48 -25.76 6.49 14.93
C MET A 48 -25.73 8.01 15.11
N ALA A 49 -24.83 8.71 14.45
CA ALA A 49 -24.76 10.16 14.46
C ALA A 49 -25.76 10.81 13.48
N VAL A 50 -26.26 10.03 12.51
CA VAL A 50 -27.21 10.50 11.49
C VAL A 50 -28.64 10.40 12.03
N LYS A 51 -29.42 11.49 11.90
CA LYS A 51 -30.85 11.47 12.21
C LYS A 51 -31.58 10.53 11.23
N SER A 52 -31.97 9.36 11.70
CA SER A 52 -32.76 8.40 10.92
C SER A 52 -34.26 8.57 11.21
N SER A 53 -35.09 8.07 10.29
CA SER A 53 -36.54 8.04 10.48
C SER A 53 -37.01 6.93 11.41
N THR A 54 -36.23 5.85 11.56
CA THR A 54 -36.56 4.69 12.41
C THR A 54 -35.32 4.05 13.07
N PRO A 55 -35.46 3.47 14.27
CA PRO A 55 -34.40 2.69 14.92
C PRO A 55 -33.90 1.51 14.07
N GLN A 56 -34.80 0.83 13.35
CA GLN A 56 -34.49 -0.31 12.50
C GLN A 56 -33.50 0.06 11.38
N ASN A 57 -33.71 1.21 10.73
CA ASN A 57 -32.82 1.69 9.67
C ASN A 57 -31.44 2.06 10.22
N THR A 58 -31.38 2.61 11.44
CA THR A 58 -30.12 2.93 12.13
C THR A 58 -29.32 1.68 12.42
N PHE A 59 -29.98 0.64 12.95
CA PHE A 59 -29.34 -0.62 13.27
C PHE A 59 -28.80 -1.33 12.02
N ALA A 60 -29.60 -1.39 10.94
CA ALA A 60 -29.17 -1.97 9.67
C ALA A 60 -27.91 -1.26 9.13
N ALA A 61 -27.93 0.08 9.06
CA ALA A 61 -26.78 0.85 8.60
C ALA A 61 -25.55 0.70 9.49
N PHE A 62 -25.74 0.60 10.82
CA PHE A 62 -24.67 0.30 11.76
C PHE A 62 -24.07 -1.10 11.52
N SER A 63 -24.91 -2.12 11.39
CA SER A 63 -24.48 -3.49 11.11
C SER A 63 -23.66 -3.57 9.82
N ASP A 64 -24.10 -2.90 8.76
CA ASP A 64 -23.37 -2.84 7.49
C ASP A 64 -22.00 -2.16 7.67
N ALA A 65 -21.96 -1.00 8.34
CA ALA A 65 -20.72 -0.28 8.60
C ALA A 65 -19.71 -1.10 9.43
N VAL A 66 -20.18 -1.88 10.40
CA VAL A 66 -19.36 -2.80 11.20
C VAL A 66 -18.83 -3.94 10.34
N GLN A 67 -19.68 -4.56 9.51
CA GLN A 67 -19.26 -5.66 8.64
C GLN A 67 -18.20 -5.20 7.64
N ASP A 68 -18.41 -4.07 6.98
CA ASP A 68 -17.49 -3.55 5.97
C ASP A 68 -16.16 -3.12 6.57
N THR A 69 -16.19 -2.38 7.68
CA THR A 69 -14.95 -2.02 8.37
C THR A 69 -14.23 -3.27 8.91
N GLY A 70 -14.98 -4.30 9.33
CA GLY A 70 -14.42 -5.59 9.73
C GLY A 70 -13.76 -6.38 8.59
N LYS A 71 -14.21 -6.21 7.34
CA LYS A 71 -13.53 -6.76 6.16
C LYS A 71 -12.21 -6.02 5.89
N GLU A 72 -12.22 -4.69 5.99
CA GLU A 72 -11.01 -3.87 5.80
C GLU A 72 -9.92 -4.18 6.84
N ILE A 73 -10.30 -4.36 8.11
CA ILE A 73 -9.36 -4.77 9.18
C ILE A 73 -8.71 -6.11 8.86
N ARG A 74 -9.51 -7.09 8.41
CA ARG A 74 -8.99 -8.41 8.01
C ARG A 74 -8.05 -8.29 6.81
N GLN A 75 -8.47 -7.59 5.77
CA GLN A 75 -7.65 -7.36 4.58
C GLN A 75 -6.30 -6.70 4.91
N PHE A 76 -6.29 -5.69 5.78
CA PHE A 76 -5.04 -5.06 6.22
C PHE A 76 -4.15 -6.05 6.97
N LYS A 77 -4.72 -6.82 7.91
CA LYS A 77 -3.98 -7.84 8.66
C LYS A 77 -3.36 -8.87 7.70
N ASP A 78 -4.13 -9.37 6.74
CA ASP A 78 -3.66 -10.35 5.77
C ASP A 78 -2.55 -9.77 4.87
N THR A 79 -2.70 -8.51 4.46
CA THR A 79 -1.67 -7.81 3.67
C THR A 79 -0.38 -7.64 4.48
N MET A 80 -0.48 -7.16 5.73
CA MET A 80 0.67 -6.91 6.60
C MET A 80 1.41 -8.20 6.98
N LEU A 81 0.70 -9.32 7.13
CA LEU A 81 1.27 -10.64 7.41
C LEU A 81 1.66 -11.42 6.15
N SER A 82 1.51 -10.83 4.96
CA SER A 82 1.89 -11.49 3.72
C SER A 82 3.40 -11.59 3.59
N SER A 83 3.85 -12.61 2.86
CA SER A 83 5.28 -12.76 2.52
C SER A 83 5.81 -11.58 1.72
N GLU A 84 4.95 -10.85 1.01
CA GLU A 84 5.35 -9.66 0.26
C GLU A 84 5.69 -8.49 1.19
N SER A 85 4.86 -8.24 2.21
CA SER A 85 5.19 -7.27 3.26
C SER A 85 6.52 -7.60 3.93
N GLU A 86 6.72 -8.88 4.29
CA GLU A 86 7.96 -9.32 4.90
C GLU A 86 9.18 -9.06 4.01
N LYS A 87 9.13 -9.42 2.71
CA LYS A 87 10.22 -9.14 1.76
C LYS A 87 10.56 -7.66 1.68
N VAL A 88 9.55 -6.79 1.56
CA VAL A 88 9.78 -5.34 1.42
C VAL A 88 10.40 -4.76 2.68
N PHE A 89 9.94 -5.16 3.87
CA PHE A 89 10.54 -4.72 5.13
C PHE A 89 11.96 -5.27 5.32
N ASN A 90 12.23 -6.51 4.92
CA ASN A 90 13.57 -7.09 4.96
C ASN A 90 14.52 -6.35 4.03
N MET A 91 14.12 -6.07 2.79
CA MET A 91 14.88 -5.27 1.83
C MET A 91 15.23 -3.89 2.41
N ALA A 92 14.27 -3.19 3.03
CA ALA A 92 14.51 -1.90 3.66
C ALA A 92 15.49 -2.01 4.85
N ASN A 93 15.37 -3.07 5.66
CA ASN A 93 16.29 -3.33 6.77
C ASN A 93 17.72 -3.63 6.30
N GLU A 94 17.87 -4.42 5.24
CA GLU A 94 19.16 -4.74 4.62
C GLU A 94 19.82 -3.49 4.04
N SER A 95 19.07 -2.67 3.30
CA SER A 95 19.53 -1.38 2.76
C SER A 95 20.04 -0.46 3.87
N ARG A 96 19.29 -0.34 4.98
CA ARG A 96 19.71 0.44 6.15
C ARG A 96 20.98 -0.10 6.82
N ARG A 97 21.16 -1.42 6.85
CA ARG A 97 22.40 -2.04 7.38
C ARG A 97 23.60 -1.82 6.47
N ALA A 98 23.39 -1.88 5.15
CA ALA A 98 24.44 -1.66 4.16
C ALA A 98 24.88 -0.19 4.09
N ASN A 99 23.96 0.76 4.33
CA ASN A 99 24.25 2.19 4.30
C ASN A 99 23.70 2.94 5.53
N PRO A 100 24.33 2.78 6.70
CA PRO A 100 23.78 3.27 7.97
C PRO A 100 23.72 4.79 8.11
N MET A 101 24.58 5.54 7.39
CA MET A 101 24.68 7.01 7.50
C MET A 101 24.27 7.74 6.20
N GLY A 102 24.01 7.02 5.11
CA GLY A 102 23.72 7.62 3.80
C GLY A 102 22.24 7.66 3.41
N ILE A 103 21.33 7.21 4.27
CA ILE A 103 19.89 7.31 4.00
C ILE A 103 19.39 8.67 4.47
N LYS A 104 19.11 9.57 3.51
CA LYS A 104 18.47 10.86 3.78
C LYS A 104 17.10 10.64 4.44
N PRO A 105 16.80 11.29 5.58
CA PRO A 105 15.47 11.22 6.17
C PRO A 105 14.40 11.70 5.19
N TRP A 106 13.34 10.91 5.04
CA TRP A 106 12.21 11.25 4.19
C TRP A 106 11.43 12.45 4.77
N ARG A 107 10.98 13.35 3.89
CA ARG A 107 10.17 14.53 4.25
C ARG A 107 8.90 14.53 3.43
N ALA A 108 7.75 14.64 4.10
CA ALA A 108 6.44 14.69 3.43
C ALA A 108 6.30 15.84 2.42
N ARG A 109 7.07 16.92 2.58
CA ARG A 109 7.10 18.03 1.60
C ARG A 109 7.77 17.67 0.27
N ASP A 110 8.62 16.65 0.28
CA ASP A 110 9.38 16.22 -0.90
C ASP A 110 8.54 15.27 -1.79
N ASP A 111 7.45 14.67 -1.26
CA ASP A 111 6.45 13.90 -2.01
C ASP A 111 5.03 14.30 -1.55
N PRO A 112 4.43 15.36 -2.11
CA PRO A 112 3.12 15.87 -1.67
C PRO A 112 1.97 14.87 -1.83
N GLU A 113 2.06 13.94 -2.78
CA GLU A 113 1.01 12.96 -3.10
C GLU A 113 1.19 11.63 -2.37
N TRP A 114 2.06 11.59 -1.35
CA TRP A 114 2.35 10.39 -0.57
C TRP A 114 1.16 9.80 0.19
N THR A 115 0.08 10.58 0.41
CA THR A 115 -1.17 10.08 1.00
C THR A 115 -2.18 9.59 -0.03
N THR A 116 -1.91 9.83 -1.31
CA THR A 116 -2.79 9.45 -2.41
C THR A 116 -2.37 8.06 -2.90
N ARG A 117 -3.37 7.19 -3.12
CA ARG A 117 -3.14 5.91 -3.78
C ARG A 117 -2.61 6.17 -5.19
N LYS A 118 -1.32 5.88 -5.43
CA LYS A 118 -0.73 5.99 -6.77
C LYS A 118 -1.48 5.01 -7.67
N ARG A 119 -2.13 5.52 -8.73
CA ARG A 119 -2.67 4.64 -9.77
C ARG A 119 -1.45 4.01 -10.45
N ARG A 120 -1.25 2.71 -10.24
CA ARG A 120 -0.29 1.91 -11.00
C ARG A 120 -0.45 2.31 -12.48
N LYS A 121 0.62 2.73 -13.15
CA LYS A 121 0.58 3.03 -14.59
C LYS A 121 0.29 1.72 -15.32
N LEU A 122 -0.99 1.35 -15.44
CA LEU A 122 -1.47 0.40 -16.43
C LEU A 122 -1.42 1.09 -17.78
N ASP A 123 -0.23 1.40 -18.26
CA ASP A 123 -0.04 1.89 -19.62
C ASP A 123 1.24 1.28 -20.17
N ASN A 124 1.07 0.07 -20.71
CA ASN A 124 1.86 -0.48 -21.81
C ASN A 124 1.23 -1.81 -22.23
N GLY A 125 0.33 -1.79 -23.23
CA GLY A 125 -0.06 -3.05 -23.87
C GLY A 125 -1.28 -3.08 -24.78
N LEU A 126 -2.22 -2.13 -24.74
CA LEU A 126 -3.31 -2.10 -25.73
C LEU A 126 -2.86 -1.31 -26.97
N LYS A 127 -1.96 -1.92 -27.75
CA LYS A 127 -1.89 -1.61 -29.18
C LYS A 127 -3.24 -2.01 -29.76
N GLN A 128 -4.01 -0.99 -30.15
CA GLN A 128 -5.14 -1.15 -31.05
C GLN A 128 -4.63 -1.80 -32.33
N SER A 129 -5.13 -2.99 -32.63
CA SER A 129 -5.19 -3.57 -33.97
C SER A 129 -6.66 -3.77 -34.31
#